data_AF-A0A328WCZ5-F1
#
_entry.id   AF-A0A328WCZ5-F1
#
_cell.length_a   1.000
_cell.length_b   1.000
_cell.length_c   1.000
_cell.angle_alpha   90.00
_cell.angle_beta   90.00
_cell.angle_gamma   90.00
#
_symmetry.space_group_name_H-M   'P 1'
#
loop_
_entity.id
_entity.type
_entity.pdbx_description
1 polymer ?
#
loop_
_entity_poly.entity_id
_entity_poly.type
_entity_poly.pdbx_seq_one_letter_code
_entity_poly.pdbx_strand_id
1 'polypeptide(L)'
;MYIQTVLGPIQPEKLGVCACHEHLYVDLSRIKKNEDTCLQDTELVMDDLKSFYAYGGRAVIEVTNDGMGRDARKLAEISKASNIHIVASTGCYKDPFIPEEKQHWNRDQFAEWMIREIRSGIADTGIRPGVIGEIGSSMNEFKPVETELFHGAAAAAKETGLPLSTHTTLGTCALEQIELFTAEGMPLDQVIIGHQDLNEQDEVVLEVLKAGVYVALDTIGKENYRSDNARLESLLKFIEHGYEDQLLLSTDLTRKSHLHAFGGQGYDVVLRSFVPALRGRGITEEVIHKLLVGNPQRAFSIRKAGDLSV
;
A
#
# COMPACT_ATOMS: atom_id res chain seq x y z
N MET A 1 -16.60 8.93 -8.00
CA MET A 1 -15.43 8.11 -7.70
C MET A 1 -15.89 6.68 -7.39
N TYR A 2 -15.01 5.69 -7.54
CA TYR A 2 -15.26 4.29 -7.19
C TYR A 2 -13.94 3.64 -6.80
N ILE A 3 -13.99 2.49 -6.13
CA ILE A 3 -12.80 1.68 -5.83
C ILE A 3 -12.87 0.41 -6.65
N GLN A 4 -11.84 0.12 -7.44
CA GLN A 4 -11.76 -1.11 -8.23
C GLN A 4 -11.21 -2.26 -7.38
N THR A 5 -12.05 -3.24 -7.06
CA THR A 5 -11.61 -4.48 -6.40
C THR A 5 -11.36 -5.58 -7.43
N VAL A 6 -10.76 -6.69 -7.02
CA VAL A 6 -10.59 -7.89 -7.85
C VAL A 6 -11.91 -8.54 -8.27
N LEU A 7 -13.02 -8.19 -7.60
CA LEU A 7 -14.38 -8.66 -7.94
C LEU A 7 -15.22 -7.61 -8.67
N GLY A 8 -14.64 -6.45 -9.00
CA GLY A 8 -15.32 -5.35 -9.67
C GLY A 8 -15.35 -4.05 -8.86
N PRO A 9 -15.91 -2.98 -9.45
CA PRO A 9 -15.99 -1.69 -8.79
C PRO A 9 -16.99 -1.70 -7.62
N ILE A 10 -16.63 -1.04 -6.53
CA ILE A 10 -17.51 -0.75 -5.40
C ILE A 10 -17.61 0.76 -5.17
N GLN A 11 -18.69 1.19 -4.52
CA GLN A 11 -18.76 2.54 -3.97
C GLN A 11 -17.75 2.67 -2.82
N PRO A 12 -17.04 3.80 -2.67
CA PRO A 12 -16.04 3.98 -1.61
C PRO A 12 -16.60 3.67 -0.22
N GLU A 13 -17.84 4.07 0.06
CA GLU A 13 -18.50 3.86 1.35
C GLU A 13 -18.65 2.39 1.73
N LYS A 14 -18.53 1.47 0.76
CA LYS A 14 -18.57 0.02 0.98
C LYS A 14 -17.23 -0.61 1.33
N LEU A 15 -16.13 0.14 1.28
CA LEU A 15 -14.78 -0.38 1.60
C LEU A 15 -14.71 -0.94 3.03
N GLY A 16 -15.32 -0.23 3.99
CA GLY A 16 -15.23 -0.56 5.42
C GLY A 16 -13.83 -0.34 6.00
N VAL A 17 -13.52 -1.05 7.09
CA VAL A 17 -12.19 -1.02 7.74
C VAL A 17 -11.15 -1.64 6.81
N CYS A 18 -10.13 -0.87 6.46
CA CYS A 18 -9.17 -1.21 5.42
C CYS A 18 -7.74 -1.32 5.97
N ALA A 19 -7.06 -2.43 5.64
CA ALA A 19 -5.60 -2.54 5.72
C ALA A 19 -5.01 -2.00 4.41
N CYS A 20 -4.23 -0.91 4.49
CA CYS A 20 -3.89 -0.08 3.33
C CYS A 20 -2.65 -0.53 2.54
N HIS A 21 -1.90 -1.49 3.05
CA HIS A 21 -0.71 -2.05 2.42
C HIS A 21 -0.47 -3.46 2.95
N GLU A 22 -0.83 -4.47 2.18
CA GLU A 22 -0.61 -5.86 2.53
C GLU A 22 -0.15 -6.70 1.34
N HIS A 23 0.33 -7.90 1.67
CA HIS A 23 0.59 -8.94 0.70
C HIS A 23 -0.16 -10.20 1.10
N LEU A 24 -1.01 -10.70 0.20
CA LEU A 24 -1.81 -11.92 0.43
C LEU A 24 -1.30 -13.10 -0.39
N TYR A 25 -0.51 -12.81 -1.43
CA TYR A 25 0.10 -13.83 -2.28
C TYR A 25 1.41 -13.28 -2.86
N VAL A 26 2.52 -13.50 -2.15
CA VAL A 26 3.83 -12.91 -2.47
C VAL A 26 4.94 -13.95 -2.41
N ASP A 27 5.93 -13.81 -3.30
CA ASP A 27 7.16 -14.57 -3.27
C ASP A 27 8.39 -13.67 -3.51
N LEU A 28 9.11 -13.40 -2.43
CA LEU A 28 10.39 -12.70 -2.45
C LEU A 28 11.58 -13.66 -2.31
N SER A 29 11.32 -14.96 -2.14
CA SER A 29 12.31 -15.96 -1.73
C SER A 29 13.44 -16.11 -2.75
N ARG A 30 13.12 -16.00 -4.05
CA ARG A 30 14.10 -16.08 -5.15
C ARG A 30 15.25 -15.09 -4.98
N ILE A 31 14.92 -13.85 -4.59
CA ILE A 31 15.90 -12.76 -4.44
C ILE A 31 16.46 -12.73 -3.02
N LYS A 32 15.62 -12.88 -2.00
CA LYS A 32 16.01 -12.84 -0.58
C LYS A 32 16.77 -14.11 -0.14
N LYS A 33 16.70 -15.18 -0.92
CA LYS A 33 17.25 -16.53 -0.60
C LYS A 33 16.75 -17.03 0.76
N ASN A 34 15.45 -16.85 1.01
CA ASN A 34 14.80 -17.19 2.26
C ASN A 34 13.35 -17.65 2.02
N GLU A 35 13.07 -18.92 2.27
CA GLU A 35 11.74 -19.55 2.10
C GLU A 35 10.65 -18.95 2.99
N ASP A 36 11.02 -18.33 4.10
CA ASP A 36 10.08 -17.61 4.96
C ASP A 36 9.44 -16.42 4.22
N THR A 37 10.11 -15.88 3.20
CA THR A 37 9.59 -14.77 2.38
C THR A 37 8.77 -15.21 1.16
N CYS A 38 8.32 -16.46 1.14
CA CYS A 38 7.35 -16.98 0.17
C CYS A 38 6.00 -17.20 0.87
N LEU A 39 5.08 -16.25 0.76
CA LEU A 39 3.75 -16.30 1.34
C LEU A 39 2.72 -16.64 0.25
N GLN A 40 2.71 -17.90 -0.19
CA GLN A 40 1.81 -18.40 -1.24
C GLN A 40 0.89 -19.54 -0.78
N ASP A 41 0.97 -19.92 0.51
CA ASP A 41 0.03 -20.86 1.12
C ASP A 41 -1.28 -20.13 1.44
N THR A 42 -2.24 -20.26 0.53
CA THR A 42 -3.52 -19.56 0.65
C THR A 42 -4.36 -20.04 1.82
N GLU A 43 -4.19 -21.28 2.30
CA GLU A 43 -4.94 -21.77 3.46
C GLU A 43 -4.49 -21.04 4.74
N LEU A 44 -3.18 -20.89 4.92
CA LEU A 44 -2.61 -20.15 6.05
C LEU A 44 -2.99 -18.67 6.02
N VAL A 45 -2.95 -18.04 4.84
CA VAL A 45 -3.39 -16.64 4.67
C VAL A 45 -4.89 -16.51 4.98
N MET A 46 -5.72 -17.42 4.47
CA MET A 46 -7.16 -17.43 4.73
C MET A 46 -7.50 -17.62 6.21
N ASP A 47 -6.75 -18.44 6.93
CA ASP A 47 -6.92 -18.64 8.36
C ASP A 47 -6.61 -17.36 9.15
N ASP A 48 -5.54 -16.65 8.78
CA ASP A 48 -5.19 -15.38 9.40
C ASP A 48 -6.23 -14.28 9.11
N LEU A 49 -6.72 -14.22 7.86
CA LEU A 49 -7.78 -13.30 7.44
C LEU A 49 -9.11 -13.52 8.19
N LYS A 50 -9.40 -14.74 8.69
CA LYS A 50 -10.56 -14.95 9.57
C LYS A 50 -10.45 -14.13 10.85
N SER A 51 -9.24 -14.01 11.42
CA SER A 51 -9.02 -13.17 12.59
C SER A 51 -9.22 -11.70 12.24
N PHE A 52 -8.60 -11.22 11.16
CA PHE A 52 -8.78 -9.85 10.67
C PHE A 52 -10.27 -9.50 10.47
N TYR A 53 -11.03 -10.39 9.83
CA TYR A 53 -12.46 -10.20 9.64
C TYR A 53 -13.24 -10.16 10.96
N ALA A 54 -12.90 -11.02 11.92
CA ALA A 54 -13.52 -11.09 13.24
C ALA A 54 -13.28 -9.80 14.06
N TYR A 55 -12.12 -9.16 13.90
CA TYR A 55 -11.83 -7.84 14.48
C TYR A 55 -12.44 -6.67 13.71
N GLY A 56 -13.20 -6.94 12.65
CA GLY A 56 -13.95 -5.93 11.90
C GLY A 56 -13.31 -5.51 10.58
N GLY A 57 -12.17 -6.09 10.20
CA GLY A 57 -11.53 -5.86 8.90
C GLY A 57 -12.43 -6.23 7.73
N ARG A 58 -12.48 -5.39 6.69
CA ARG A 58 -13.37 -5.56 5.52
C ARG A 58 -12.67 -5.40 4.19
N ALA A 59 -11.55 -4.69 4.15
CA ALA A 59 -10.80 -4.48 2.92
C ALA A 59 -9.29 -4.61 3.13
N VAL A 60 -8.62 -4.99 2.03
CA VAL A 60 -7.17 -5.07 1.92
C VAL A 60 -6.75 -4.44 0.59
N ILE A 61 -5.78 -3.55 0.65
CA ILE A 61 -5.03 -3.08 -0.52
C ILE A 61 -3.82 -3.99 -0.68
N GLU A 62 -3.82 -4.78 -1.74
CA GLU A 62 -2.81 -5.79 -2.02
C GLU A 62 -1.81 -5.23 -3.04
N VAL A 63 -0.60 -4.98 -2.55
CA VAL A 63 0.45 -4.27 -3.31
C VAL A 63 1.55 -5.20 -3.82
N THR A 64 1.30 -6.52 -3.79
CA THR A 64 2.19 -7.46 -4.47
C THR A 64 2.08 -7.27 -5.97
N ASN A 65 3.20 -6.89 -6.57
CA ASN A 65 3.20 -6.47 -7.97
C ASN A 65 4.15 -7.34 -8.81
N ASP A 66 4.40 -6.93 -10.05
CA ASP A 66 5.13 -7.76 -11.00
C ASP A 66 6.60 -7.94 -10.58
N GLY A 67 7.06 -9.19 -10.56
CA GLY A 67 8.37 -9.58 -10.01
C GLY A 67 8.35 -10.00 -8.53
N MET A 68 7.27 -9.74 -7.79
CA MET A 68 7.05 -10.20 -6.41
C MET A 68 6.12 -11.43 -6.33
N GLY A 69 5.71 -12.02 -7.46
CA GLY A 69 4.88 -13.24 -7.47
C GLY A 69 3.37 -12.99 -7.41
N ARG A 70 2.90 -11.79 -7.79
CA ARG A 70 1.47 -11.44 -7.84
C ARG A 70 0.62 -12.48 -8.59
N ASP A 71 -0.59 -12.72 -8.11
CA ASP A 71 -1.60 -13.55 -8.79
C ASP A 71 -3.02 -13.01 -8.57
N ALA A 72 -3.54 -12.24 -9.54
CA ALA A 72 -4.86 -11.64 -9.45
C ALA A 72 -6.01 -12.66 -9.39
N ARG A 73 -5.85 -13.86 -9.96
CA ARG A 73 -6.88 -14.92 -9.89
C ARG A 73 -6.97 -15.46 -8.47
N LYS A 74 -5.82 -15.71 -7.82
CA LYS A 74 -5.75 -16.11 -6.42
C LYS A 74 -6.34 -15.04 -5.50
N LEU A 75 -6.05 -13.77 -5.74
CA LEU A 75 -6.67 -12.68 -4.99
C LEU A 75 -8.20 -12.66 -5.13
N ALA A 76 -8.75 -12.93 -6.32
CA ALA A 76 -10.19 -13.05 -6.51
C ALA A 76 -10.80 -14.27 -5.81
N GLU A 77 -10.09 -15.40 -5.75
CA GLU A 77 -10.48 -16.58 -4.97
C GLU A 77 -10.54 -16.26 -3.47
N ILE A 78 -9.47 -15.64 -2.94
CA ILE A 78 -9.37 -15.21 -1.54
C ILE A 78 -10.49 -14.21 -1.20
N SER A 79 -10.73 -13.21 -2.04
CA SER A 79 -11.77 -12.19 -1.81
C SER A 79 -13.16 -12.82 -1.70
N LYS A 80 -13.50 -13.76 -2.59
CA LYS A 80 -14.78 -14.49 -2.55
C LYS A 80 -14.92 -15.35 -1.30
N ALA A 81 -13.86 -16.09 -0.95
CA ALA A 81 -13.89 -17.04 0.15
C ALA A 81 -13.91 -16.34 1.53
N SER A 82 -13.22 -15.21 1.66
CA SER A 82 -13.09 -14.46 2.92
C SER A 82 -14.19 -13.42 3.14
N ASN A 83 -14.92 -13.04 2.09
CA ASN A 83 -15.85 -11.90 2.10
C ASN A 83 -15.14 -10.56 2.44
N ILE A 84 -13.85 -10.45 2.09
CA ILE A 84 -13.04 -9.23 2.21
C ILE A 84 -12.87 -8.62 0.82
N HIS A 85 -13.05 -7.31 0.71
CA HIS A 85 -12.73 -6.57 -0.51
C HIS A 85 -11.20 -6.52 -0.71
N ILE A 86 -10.72 -7.03 -1.84
CA ILE A 86 -9.29 -6.97 -2.18
C ILE A 86 -9.10 -6.05 -3.38
N VAL A 87 -8.25 -5.05 -3.23
CA VAL A 87 -7.80 -4.17 -4.32
C VAL A 87 -6.43 -4.63 -4.76
N ALA A 88 -6.31 -5.15 -5.98
CA ALA A 88 -5.02 -5.55 -6.53
C ALA A 88 -4.27 -4.36 -7.14
N SER A 89 -2.95 -4.52 -7.22
CA SER A 89 -2.04 -3.53 -7.79
C SER A 89 -1.51 -3.89 -9.19
N THR A 90 -1.18 -2.86 -9.95
CA THR A 90 -0.28 -2.93 -11.13
C THR A 90 1.05 -2.26 -10.80
N GLY A 91 2.07 -2.50 -11.61
CA GLY A 91 3.40 -1.93 -11.41
C GLY A 91 4.41 -3.01 -11.05
N CYS A 92 5.63 -2.58 -10.75
CA CYS A 92 6.67 -3.45 -10.21
C CYS A 92 7.37 -2.73 -9.05
N TYR A 93 8.02 -3.52 -8.21
CA TYR A 93 8.72 -3.02 -7.04
C TYR A 93 10.03 -2.30 -7.42
N LYS A 94 10.91 -2.10 -6.44
CA LYS A 94 12.26 -1.59 -6.64
C LYS A 94 13.24 -2.65 -7.14
N ASP A 95 14.45 -2.24 -7.50
CA ASP A 95 15.53 -3.18 -7.78
C ASP A 95 15.93 -3.99 -6.50
N PRO A 96 16.26 -5.29 -6.60
CA PRO A 96 16.37 -6.12 -7.80
C PRO A 96 15.13 -6.99 -8.06
N PHE A 97 13.95 -6.52 -7.67
CA PHE A 97 12.69 -7.23 -7.89
C PHE A 97 12.01 -6.85 -9.21
N ILE A 98 12.43 -5.75 -9.85
CA ILE A 98 12.00 -5.41 -11.20
C ILE A 98 12.28 -6.59 -12.15
N PRO A 99 11.27 -7.11 -12.88
CA PRO A 99 11.44 -8.23 -13.80
C PRO A 99 12.56 -7.99 -14.82
N GLU A 100 13.29 -9.06 -15.19
CA GLU A 100 14.48 -8.97 -16.04
C GLU A 100 14.18 -8.27 -17.38
N GLU A 101 13.04 -8.58 -17.98
CA GLU A 101 12.61 -7.99 -19.25
C GLU A 101 12.24 -6.49 -19.15
N LYS A 102 12.11 -5.96 -17.93
CA LYS A 102 11.78 -4.56 -17.63
C LYS A 102 12.97 -3.74 -17.13
N GLN A 103 14.13 -4.36 -16.92
CA GLN A 103 15.35 -3.70 -16.39
C GLN A 103 15.89 -2.56 -17.27
N HIS A 104 15.50 -2.52 -18.54
CA HIS A 104 15.90 -1.48 -19.50
C HIS A 104 14.72 -0.72 -20.09
N TRP A 105 13.55 -0.80 -19.43
CA TRP A 105 12.41 -0.01 -19.85
C TRP A 105 12.60 1.45 -19.50
N ASN A 106 12.09 2.31 -20.38
CA ASN A 106 11.93 3.74 -20.10
C ASN A 106 10.55 4.04 -19.53
N ARG A 107 10.36 5.31 -19.13
CA ARG A 107 9.09 5.90 -18.69
C ARG A 107 7.88 5.44 -19.49
N ASP A 108 7.93 5.57 -20.82
CA ASP A 108 6.76 5.34 -21.68
C ASP A 108 6.39 3.86 -21.74
N GLN A 109 7.39 2.97 -21.76
CA GLN A 109 7.15 1.53 -21.72
C GLN A 109 6.49 1.09 -20.40
N PHE A 110 6.96 1.61 -19.26
CA PHE A 110 6.33 1.38 -17.97
C PHE A 110 4.89 1.92 -17.93
N ALA A 111 4.69 3.16 -18.38
CA ALA A 111 3.36 3.79 -18.40
C ALA A 111 2.37 3.00 -19.27
N GLU A 112 2.74 2.69 -20.52
CA GLU A 112 1.88 1.97 -21.46
C GLU A 112 1.47 0.59 -20.95
N TRP A 113 2.39 -0.12 -20.29
CA TRP A 113 2.10 -1.42 -19.71
C TRP A 113 1.12 -1.32 -18.55
N MET A 114 1.35 -0.41 -17.58
CA MET A 114 0.43 -0.21 -16.46
C MET A 114 -0.96 0.24 -16.95
N ILE A 115 -1.00 1.17 -17.93
CA ILE A 115 -2.26 1.62 -18.55
C ILE A 115 -3.00 0.46 -19.23
N ARG A 116 -2.27 -0.44 -19.92
CA ARG A 116 -2.87 -1.66 -20.50
C ARG A 116 -3.50 -2.54 -19.42
N GLU A 117 -2.81 -2.80 -18.31
CA GLU A 117 -3.38 -3.62 -17.22
C GLU A 117 -4.59 -2.96 -16.58
N ILE A 118 -4.56 -1.63 -16.40
CA ILE A 118 -5.68 -0.86 -15.89
C ILE A 118 -6.91 -0.98 -16.80
N ARG A 119 -6.72 -0.90 -18.12
CA ARG A 119 -7.83 -0.92 -19.10
C ARG A 119 -8.33 -2.34 -19.42
N SER A 120 -7.43 -3.32 -19.47
CA SER A 120 -7.71 -4.66 -20.00
C SER A 120 -7.65 -5.77 -18.96
N GLY A 121 -7.06 -5.52 -17.78
CA GLY A 121 -6.82 -6.49 -16.72
C GLY A 121 -5.34 -6.84 -16.57
N ILE A 122 -4.94 -7.25 -15.35
CA ILE A 122 -3.60 -7.74 -15.01
C ILE A 122 -3.32 -9.02 -15.78
N ALA A 123 -2.19 -9.08 -16.48
CA ALA A 123 -1.81 -10.19 -17.35
C ALA A 123 -2.95 -10.62 -18.30
N ASP A 124 -3.37 -11.89 -18.25
CA ASP A 124 -4.43 -12.48 -19.08
C ASP A 124 -5.74 -12.71 -18.31
N THR A 125 -5.87 -12.10 -17.12
CA THR A 125 -6.95 -12.45 -16.17
C THR A 125 -8.25 -11.70 -16.40
N GLY A 126 -8.22 -10.54 -17.07
CA GLY A 126 -9.34 -9.60 -17.14
C GLY A 126 -9.67 -8.88 -15.83
N ILE A 127 -8.95 -9.18 -14.74
CA ILE A 127 -9.12 -8.53 -13.43
C ILE A 127 -8.33 -7.23 -13.42
N ARG A 128 -9.01 -6.10 -13.21
CA ARG A 128 -8.38 -4.78 -13.25
C ARG A 128 -7.79 -4.40 -11.88
N PRO A 129 -6.61 -3.76 -11.85
CA PRO A 129 -6.06 -3.19 -10.63
C PRO A 129 -6.88 -1.98 -10.16
N GLY A 130 -6.82 -1.67 -8.86
CA GLY A 130 -7.37 -0.43 -8.31
C GLY A 130 -6.33 0.53 -7.75
N VAL A 131 -5.05 0.14 -7.76
CA VAL A 131 -3.91 0.98 -7.36
C VAL A 131 -2.71 0.70 -8.27
N ILE A 132 -1.88 1.72 -8.50
CA ILE A 132 -0.54 1.54 -9.06
C ILE A 132 0.40 1.46 -7.85
N GLY A 133 1.10 0.35 -7.66
CA GLY A 133 1.97 0.18 -6.50
C GLY A 133 2.39 -1.27 -6.26
N GLU A 134 3.20 -1.52 -5.24
CA GLU A 134 4.05 -0.51 -4.60
C GLU A 134 5.26 -0.16 -5.50
N ILE A 135 5.37 1.12 -5.88
CA ILE A 135 6.51 1.59 -6.69
C ILE A 135 7.64 2.00 -5.75
N GLY A 136 8.76 1.27 -5.76
CA GLY A 136 9.77 1.38 -4.71
C GLY A 136 11.04 2.12 -5.11
N SER A 137 11.56 2.95 -4.20
CA SER A 137 12.93 3.46 -4.25
C SER A 137 13.88 2.60 -3.41
N SER A 138 15.11 2.45 -3.87
CA SER A 138 16.20 1.84 -3.10
C SER A 138 16.61 2.71 -1.89
N MET A 139 17.45 2.16 -1.01
CA MET A 139 17.84 2.83 0.23
C MET A 139 18.73 4.03 -0.08
N ASN A 140 18.27 5.24 0.26
CA ASN A 140 18.96 6.51 0.03
C ASN A 140 19.23 6.88 -1.44
N GLU A 141 18.63 6.18 -2.41
CA GLU A 141 18.82 6.49 -3.83
C GLU A 141 17.65 6.02 -4.70
N PHE A 142 17.51 6.65 -5.87
CA PHE A 142 16.82 6.06 -7.02
C PHE A 142 17.86 5.47 -7.94
N LYS A 143 17.74 4.18 -8.24
CA LYS A 143 18.50 3.60 -9.34
C LYS A 143 17.93 4.08 -10.68
N PRO A 144 18.73 4.09 -11.77
CA PRO A 144 18.27 4.59 -13.07
C PRO A 144 16.94 3.98 -13.55
N VAL A 145 16.77 2.66 -13.42
CA VAL A 145 15.52 1.98 -13.79
C VAL A 145 14.35 2.31 -12.84
N GLU A 146 14.64 2.55 -11.56
CA GLU A 146 13.63 2.99 -10.59
C GLU A 146 13.15 4.39 -10.97
N THR A 147 14.04 5.31 -11.36
CA THR A 147 13.67 6.65 -11.84
C THR A 147 12.69 6.56 -13.03
N GLU A 148 13.01 5.76 -14.05
CA GLU A 148 12.12 5.55 -15.21
C GLU A 148 10.77 4.93 -14.79
N LEU A 149 10.79 3.99 -13.85
CA LEU A 149 9.59 3.37 -13.29
C LEU A 149 8.71 4.40 -12.56
N PHE A 150 9.28 5.27 -11.72
CA PHE A 150 8.54 6.33 -11.03
C PHE A 150 7.90 7.31 -12.02
N HIS A 151 8.64 7.75 -13.05
CA HIS A 151 8.07 8.60 -14.11
C HIS A 151 6.94 7.89 -14.87
N GLY A 152 7.11 6.60 -15.19
CA GLY A 152 6.08 5.81 -15.86
C GLY A 152 4.83 5.62 -15.00
N ALA A 153 5.00 5.39 -13.69
CA ALA A 153 3.91 5.24 -12.74
C ALA A 153 3.13 6.55 -12.54
N ALA A 154 3.83 7.68 -12.43
CA ALA A 154 3.21 9.00 -12.39
C ALA A 154 2.42 9.29 -13.68
N ALA A 155 2.97 8.96 -14.86
CA ALA A 155 2.28 9.11 -16.12
C ALA A 155 1.00 8.27 -16.19
N ALA A 156 1.07 6.99 -15.78
CA ALA A 156 -0.08 6.10 -15.73
C ALA A 156 -1.15 6.58 -14.73
N ALA A 157 -0.73 7.05 -13.55
CA ALA A 157 -1.65 7.56 -12.52
C ALA A 157 -2.40 8.81 -13.00
N LYS A 158 -1.73 9.76 -13.66
CA LYS A 158 -2.40 10.94 -14.26
C LYS A 158 -3.41 10.55 -15.34
N GLU A 159 -3.01 9.68 -16.25
CA GLU A 159 -3.84 9.25 -17.38
C GLU A 159 -5.10 8.51 -16.93
N THR A 160 -4.99 7.72 -15.86
CA THR A 160 -6.04 6.78 -15.45
C THR A 160 -6.83 7.21 -14.22
N GLY A 161 -6.31 8.16 -13.44
CA GLY A 161 -6.89 8.59 -12.17
C GLY A 161 -6.76 7.58 -11.04
N LEU A 162 -5.98 6.50 -11.21
CA LEU A 162 -5.72 5.53 -10.16
C LEU A 162 -4.78 6.10 -9.08
N PRO A 163 -5.00 5.79 -7.80
CA PRO A 163 -4.04 6.12 -6.75
C PRO A 163 -2.67 5.50 -7.02
N LEU A 164 -1.62 6.19 -6.56
CA LEU A 164 -0.23 5.76 -6.67
C LEU A 164 0.35 5.50 -5.27
N SER A 165 0.59 4.24 -4.94
CA SER A 165 1.25 3.82 -3.70
C SER A 165 2.72 3.52 -3.96
N THR A 166 3.59 4.11 -3.14
CA THR A 166 5.04 3.96 -3.27
C THR A 166 5.64 3.28 -2.05
N HIS A 167 6.84 2.74 -2.24
CA HIS A 167 7.67 2.20 -1.18
C HIS A 167 8.90 3.05 -0.97
N THR A 168 9.27 3.19 0.30
CA THR A 168 10.55 3.76 0.71
C THR A 168 11.34 2.70 1.46
N THR A 169 12.60 2.50 1.09
CA THR A 169 13.43 1.55 1.85
C THR A 169 13.81 2.20 3.17
N LEU A 170 13.23 1.73 4.28
CA LEU A 170 13.41 2.27 5.63
C LEU A 170 13.05 3.77 5.75
N GLY A 171 11.97 4.20 5.09
CA GLY A 171 11.53 5.60 5.16
C GLY A 171 12.36 6.59 4.32
N THR A 172 13.40 6.13 3.61
CA THR A 172 14.32 6.99 2.86
C THR A 172 13.75 7.45 1.51
N CYS A 173 14.20 8.61 1.04
CA CYS A 173 13.82 9.22 -0.25
C CYS A 173 12.37 9.73 -0.38
N ALA A 174 11.63 9.88 0.73
CA ALA A 174 10.24 10.34 0.68
C ALA A 174 10.08 11.75 0.08
N LEU A 175 10.97 12.69 0.42
CA LEU A 175 10.94 14.06 -0.11
C LEU A 175 11.33 14.10 -1.58
N GLU A 176 12.31 13.28 -1.98
CA GLU A 176 12.75 13.14 -3.37
C GLU A 176 11.66 12.51 -4.25
N GLN A 177 10.87 11.57 -3.70
CA GLN A 177 9.64 11.08 -4.37
C GLN A 177 8.64 12.23 -4.57
N ILE A 178 8.40 13.06 -3.56
CA ILE A 178 7.51 14.25 -3.67
C ILE A 178 8.02 15.23 -4.73
N GLU A 179 9.32 15.52 -4.75
CA GLU A 179 9.93 16.40 -5.74
C GLU A 179 9.70 15.88 -7.16
N LEU A 180 9.90 14.58 -7.39
CA LEU A 180 9.64 13.93 -8.67
C LEU A 180 8.17 14.05 -9.07
N PHE A 181 7.25 13.71 -8.17
CA PHE A 181 5.80 13.80 -8.45
C PHE A 181 5.35 15.24 -8.71
N THR A 182 5.89 16.20 -7.97
CA THR A 182 5.63 17.63 -8.18
C THR A 182 6.13 18.07 -9.55
N ALA A 183 7.33 17.67 -9.96
CA ALA A 183 7.88 17.97 -11.28
C ALA A 183 7.06 17.32 -12.42
N GLU A 184 6.49 16.14 -12.18
CA GLU A 184 5.53 15.49 -13.08
C GLU A 184 4.14 16.14 -13.08
N GLY A 185 3.84 17.08 -12.18
CA GLY A 185 2.51 17.67 -12.05
C GLY A 185 1.45 16.68 -11.58
N MET A 186 1.84 15.69 -10.77
CA MET A 186 0.91 14.79 -10.10
C MET A 186 0.09 15.56 -9.05
N PRO A 187 -1.24 15.32 -8.97
CA PRO A 187 -1.98 15.68 -7.77
C PRO A 187 -1.43 14.90 -6.57
N LEU A 188 -0.79 15.57 -5.61
CA LEU A 188 -0.11 14.90 -4.50
C LEU A 188 -1.08 14.18 -3.56
N ASP A 189 -2.32 14.64 -3.49
CA ASP A 189 -3.41 13.97 -2.78
C ASP A 189 -3.88 12.65 -3.46
N GLN A 190 -3.24 12.24 -4.57
CA GLN A 190 -3.38 10.93 -5.23
C GLN A 190 -2.25 9.96 -4.84
N VAL A 191 -1.23 10.45 -4.15
CA VAL A 191 0.00 9.72 -3.81
C VAL A 191 -0.06 9.23 -2.38
N ILE A 192 0.34 7.97 -2.17
CA ILE A 192 0.57 7.37 -0.86
C ILE A 192 2.05 7.02 -0.76
N ILE A 193 2.73 7.54 0.27
CA ILE A 193 4.14 7.21 0.55
C ILE A 193 4.21 6.18 1.68
N GLY A 194 4.68 4.98 1.33
CA GLY A 194 4.81 3.83 2.22
C GLY A 194 5.97 3.92 3.22
N HIS A 195 5.88 3.09 4.26
CA HIS A 195 6.93 2.81 5.26
C HIS A 195 7.46 4.03 6.03
N GLN A 196 6.67 5.09 6.15
CA GLN A 196 7.13 6.29 6.88
C GLN A 196 7.13 6.09 8.40
N ASP A 197 6.45 5.06 8.90
CA ASP A 197 6.62 4.61 10.27
C ASP A 197 7.99 3.98 10.55
N LEU A 198 8.79 3.66 9.52
CA LEU A 198 10.20 3.29 9.67
C LEU A 198 11.16 4.49 9.64
N ASN A 199 10.67 5.67 9.26
CA ASN A 199 11.47 6.88 9.33
C ASN A 199 11.57 7.34 10.79
N GLU A 200 12.77 7.34 11.34
CA GLU A 200 13.00 7.77 12.73
C GLU A 200 12.98 9.30 12.90
N GLN A 201 12.96 10.05 11.79
CA GLN A 201 12.96 11.52 11.78
C GLN A 201 11.55 12.05 11.52
N ASP A 202 10.77 12.21 12.60
CA ASP A 202 9.39 12.73 12.51
C ASP A 202 9.28 14.08 11.78
N GLU A 203 10.29 14.95 11.86
CA GLU A 203 10.28 16.24 11.17
C GLU A 203 10.29 16.08 9.64
N VAL A 204 10.96 15.04 9.13
CA VAL A 204 10.92 14.71 7.71
C VAL A 204 9.52 14.23 7.33
N VAL A 205 8.91 13.37 8.15
CA VAL A 205 7.55 12.86 7.90
C VAL A 205 6.51 14.00 7.97
N LEU A 206 6.70 14.99 8.84
CA LEU A 206 5.86 16.19 8.89
C LEU A 206 5.97 17.04 7.61
N GLU A 207 7.16 17.20 7.03
CA GLU A 207 7.30 17.87 5.73
C GLU A 207 6.71 17.05 4.58
N VAL A 208 6.77 15.70 4.65
CA VAL A 208 6.06 14.81 3.72
C VAL A 208 4.54 15.05 3.81
N LEU A 209 3.97 15.02 5.01
CA LEU A 209 2.54 15.28 5.24
C LEU A 209 2.13 16.67 4.74
N LYS A 210 2.93 17.69 5.01
CA LYS A 210 2.70 19.07 4.56
C LYS A 210 2.64 19.22 3.04
N ALA A 211 3.28 18.33 2.28
CA ALA A 211 3.20 18.31 0.82
C ALA A 211 1.81 17.88 0.30
N GLY A 212 0.96 17.30 1.15
CA GLY A 212 -0.41 16.92 0.80
C GLY A 212 -0.57 15.47 0.31
N VAL A 213 0.47 14.64 0.42
CA VAL A 213 0.39 13.19 0.15
C VAL A 213 -0.26 12.45 1.32
N TYR A 214 -0.75 11.23 1.08
CA TYR A 214 -1.00 10.31 2.18
C TYR A 214 0.30 9.70 2.68
N VAL A 215 0.38 9.47 3.99
CA VAL A 215 1.48 8.78 4.65
C VAL A 215 0.98 7.48 5.24
N ALA A 216 1.60 6.37 4.84
CA ALA A 216 1.28 5.07 5.41
C ALA A 216 2.22 4.72 6.56
N LEU A 217 1.60 4.37 7.69
CA LEU A 217 2.21 3.68 8.81
C LEU A 217 1.82 2.20 8.68
N ASP A 218 2.57 1.49 7.86
CA ASP A 218 2.19 0.20 7.31
C ASP A 218 3.05 -0.96 7.80
N THR A 219 3.98 -0.73 8.74
CA THR A 219 4.80 -1.81 9.34
C THR A 219 4.46 -2.08 10.80
N ILE A 220 3.22 -1.78 11.22
CA ILE A 220 2.74 -2.03 12.60
C ILE A 220 2.84 -3.53 12.92
N GLY A 221 3.36 -3.85 14.11
CA GLY A 221 3.65 -5.21 14.55
C GLY A 221 5.05 -5.72 14.16
N LYS A 222 5.79 -5.01 13.30
CA LYS A 222 7.19 -5.33 12.98
C LYS A 222 8.17 -4.73 13.98
N GLU A 223 8.09 -5.22 15.22
CA GLU A 223 8.86 -4.79 16.39
C GLU A 223 10.39 -4.90 16.21
N ASN A 224 10.85 -5.78 15.31
CA ASN A 224 12.28 -5.95 15.01
C ASN A 224 12.89 -4.79 14.19
N TYR A 225 12.06 -3.95 13.56
CA TYR A 225 12.51 -2.77 12.82
C TYR A 225 12.41 -1.50 13.69
N ARG A 226 11.23 -1.31 14.28
CA ARG A 226 10.91 -0.19 15.18
C ARG A 226 9.84 -0.70 16.14
N SER A 227 9.75 -0.17 17.34
CA SER A 227 8.68 -0.58 18.26
C SER A 227 7.34 0.08 17.93
N ASP A 228 6.23 -0.60 18.16
CA ASP A 228 4.90 -0.03 17.94
C ASP A 228 4.63 1.12 18.91
N ASN A 229 5.26 1.13 20.10
CA ASN A 229 5.19 2.30 20.96
C ASN A 229 5.85 3.53 20.30
N ALA A 230 6.99 3.38 19.64
CA ALA A 230 7.61 4.49 18.90
C ALA A 230 6.76 4.93 17.71
N ARG A 231 6.16 3.98 16.96
CA ARG A 231 5.19 4.30 15.89
C ARG A 231 3.98 5.06 16.42
N LEU A 232 3.47 4.64 17.58
CA LEU A 232 2.35 5.29 18.26
C LEU A 232 2.69 6.73 18.64
N GLU A 233 3.86 6.99 19.23
CA GLU A 233 4.29 8.36 19.55
C GLU A 233 4.40 9.25 18.30
N SER A 234 4.99 8.75 17.21
CA SER A 234 5.02 9.48 15.93
C SER A 234 3.61 9.77 15.40
N LEU A 235 2.72 8.77 15.41
CA LEU A 235 1.35 8.93 14.95
C LEU A 235 0.60 9.99 15.77
N LEU A 236 0.73 9.97 17.10
CA LEU A 236 0.15 10.99 17.97
C LEU A 236 0.68 12.38 17.63
N LYS A 237 2.00 12.52 17.44
CA LYS A 237 2.62 13.78 17.03
C LYS A 237 2.03 14.27 15.70
N PHE A 238 1.84 13.41 14.70
CA PHE A 238 1.26 13.82 13.41
C PHE A 238 -0.20 14.27 13.54
N ILE A 239 -0.99 13.57 14.37
CA ILE A 239 -2.38 13.94 14.67
C ILE A 239 -2.44 15.29 15.40
N GLU A 240 -1.57 15.53 16.38
CA GLU A 240 -1.47 16.82 17.10
C GLU A 240 -1.13 17.99 16.17
N HIS A 241 -0.39 17.74 15.08
CA HIS A 241 -0.11 18.72 14.03
C HIS A 241 -1.24 18.89 13.01
N GLY A 242 -2.35 18.15 13.16
CA GLY A 242 -3.55 18.28 12.34
C GLY A 242 -3.59 17.40 11.08
N TYR A 243 -2.70 16.40 10.96
CA TYR A 243 -2.57 15.58 9.76
C TYR A 243 -3.40 14.29 9.76
N GLU A 244 -4.35 14.16 10.67
CA GLU A 244 -5.17 12.95 10.85
C GLU A 244 -5.94 12.50 9.58
N ASP A 245 -6.17 13.38 8.61
CA ASP A 245 -6.88 13.08 7.36
C ASP A 245 -5.99 12.49 6.24
N GLN A 246 -4.68 12.38 6.47
CA GLN A 246 -3.67 11.90 5.52
C GLN A 246 -2.97 10.60 5.95
N LEU A 247 -3.31 10.07 7.13
CA LEU A 247 -2.62 8.93 7.72
C LEU A 247 -3.36 7.61 7.40
N LEU A 248 -2.61 6.60 6.98
CA LEU A 248 -3.10 5.25 6.66
C LEU A 248 -2.38 4.22 7.53
N LEU A 249 -3.08 3.14 7.89
CA LEU A 249 -2.54 2.08 8.77
C LEU A 249 -2.51 0.71 8.07
N SER A 250 -1.45 -0.06 8.29
CA SER A 250 -1.33 -1.46 7.86
C SER A 250 -0.21 -2.21 8.59
N THR A 251 0.08 -3.44 8.17
CA THR A 251 1.07 -4.34 8.78
C THR A 251 2.17 -4.83 7.83
N ASP A 252 1.94 -4.79 6.51
CA ASP A 252 2.90 -5.17 5.47
C ASP A 252 3.41 -6.62 5.66
N LEU A 253 2.50 -7.59 5.73
CA LEU A 253 2.92 -8.98 5.95
C LEU A 253 3.60 -9.58 4.72
N THR A 254 4.93 -9.77 4.78
CA THR A 254 5.73 -10.36 3.68
C THR A 254 6.33 -11.73 3.99
N ARG A 255 5.95 -12.36 5.11
CA ARG A 255 6.59 -13.58 5.63
C ARG A 255 5.59 -14.57 6.21
N LYS A 256 5.89 -15.86 6.10
CA LYS A 256 5.13 -16.93 6.79
C LYS A 256 5.16 -16.73 8.29
N SER A 257 6.33 -16.41 8.85
CA SER A 257 6.53 -16.14 10.28
C SER A 257 5.72 -14.96 10.83
N HIS A 258 5.16 -14.10 9.98
CA HIS A 258 4.26 -13.04 10.43
C HIS A 258 2.83 -13.53 10.70
N LEU A 259 2.43 -14.70 10.21
CA LEU A 259 1.09 -15.25 10.42
C LEU A 259 0.95 -15.85 11.82
N HIS A 260 -0.28 -15.83 12.35
CA HIS A 260 -0.68 -16.45 13.62
C HIS A 260 -0.30 -17.93 13.70
N ALA A 261 -0.37 -18.66 12.58
CA ALA A 261 0.01 -20.07 12.50
C ALA A 261 1.47 -20.34 12.92
N PHE A 262 2.33 -19.32 12.86
CA PHE A 262 3.74 -19.37 13.27
C PHE A 262 4.04 -18.47 14.48
N GLY A 263 3.01 -17.98 15.18
CA GLY A 263 3.16 -17.09 16.34
C GLY A 263 3.52 -15.64 15.99
N GLY A 264 3.33 -15.24 14.73
CA GLY A 264 3.52 -13.87 14.27
C GLY A 264 2.38 -12.94 14.68
N GLN A 265 2.46 -11.70 14.20
CA GLN A 265 1.52 -10.63 14.55
C GLN A 265 0.11 -10.81 13.94
N GLY A 266 0.02 -11.43 12.75
CA GLY A 266 -1.18 -11.55 11.93
C GLY A 266 -1.66 -10.23 11.32
N TYR A 267 -2.58 -10.31 10.35
CA TYR A 267 -3.17 -9.14 9.68
C TYR A 267 -4.05 -8.31 10.63
N ASP A 268 -4.44 -8.88 11.77
CA ASP A 268 -5.34 -8.26 12.72
C ASP A 268 -4.64 -7.35 13.73
N VAL A 269 -3.30 -7.30 13.82
CA VAL A 269 -2.59 -6.61 14.91
C VAL A 269 -2.92 -5.13 15.03
N VAL A 270 -3.18 -4.44 13.90
CA VAL A 270 -3.64 -3.04 13.93
C VAL A 270 -4.96 -2.94 14.70
N LEU A 271 -5.93 -3.80 14.40
CA LEU A 271 -7.26 -3.77 15.01
C LEU A 271 -7.28 -4.35 16.42
N ARG A 272 -6.55 -5.45 16.62
CA ARG A 272 -6.50 -6.24 17.86
C ARG A 272 -5.69 -5.56 18.96
N SER A 273 -4.67 -4.79 18.61
CA SER A 273 -3.71 -4.27 19.59
C SER A 273 -3.40 -2.77 19.42
N PHE A 274 -3.09 -2.32 18.21
CA PHE A 274 -2.68 -0.93 17.98
C PHE A 274 -3.82 0.08 18.20
N VAL A 275 -5.01 -0.22 17.69
CA VAL A 275 -6.22 0.63 17.87
C VAL A 275 -6.64 0.71 19.34
N PRO A 276 -6.70 -0.38 20.13
CA PRO A 276 -6.86 -0.29 21.57
C PRO A 276 -5.81 0.59 22.27
N ALA A 277 -4.55 0.56 21.82
CA ALA A 277 -3.50 1.44 22.37
C ALA A 277 -3.75 2.92 22.03
N LEU A 278 -4.20 3.25 20.81
CA LEU A 278 -4.62 4.60 20.43
C LEU A 278 -5.75 5.12 21.33
N ARG A 279 -6.77 4.28 21.59
CA ARG A 279 -7.85 4.61 22.54
C ARG A 279 -7.31 4.88 23.93
N GLY A 280 -6.38 4.04 24.40
CA GLY A 280 -5.72 4.21 25.69
C GLY A 280 -4.93 5.53 25.81
N ARG A 281 -4.52 6.12 24.67
CA ARG A 281 -3.89 7.44 24.57
C ARG A 281 -4.87 8.59 24.37
N GLY A 282 -6.17 8.32 24.40
CA GLY A 282 -7.22 9.35 24.30
C GLY A 282 -7.58 9.79 22.89
N ILE A 283 -7.11 9.08 21.86
CA ILE A 283 -7.57 9.31 20.48
C ILE A 283 -9.05 8.94 20.35
N THR A 284 -9.83 9.82 19.74
CA THR A 284 -11.27 9.66 19.63
C THR A 284 -11.66 8.65 18.55
N GLU A 285 -12.88 8.10 18.64
CA GLU A 285 -13.38 7.17 17.62
C GLU A 285 -13.54 7.84 16.24
N GLU A 286 -13.76 9.16 16.19
CA GLU A 286 -13.81 9.91 14.93
C GLU A 286 -12.46 9.87 14.22
N VAL A 287 -11.36 10.09 14.94
CA VAL A 287 -10.00 10.00 14.38
C VAL A 287 -9.67 8.56 14.00
N ILE A 288 -9.98 7.58 14.86
CA ILE A 288 -9.77 6.16 14.52
C ILE A 288 -10.55 5.77 13.26
N HIS A 289 -11.79 6.26 13.11
CA HIS A 289 -12.58 6.05 11.91
C HIS A 289 -11.96 6.71 10.67
N LYS A 290 -11.35 7.89 10.79
CA LYS A 290 -10.56 8.48 9.70
C LYS A 290 -9.43 7.55 9.28
N LEU A 291 -8.60 7.11 10.22
CA LEU A 291 -7.42 6.26 9.97
C LEU A 291 -7.77 4.92 9.30
N LEU A 292 -8.90 4.31 9.68
CA LEU A 292 -9.26 2.95 9.24
C LEU A 292 -10.29 2.90 8.09
N VAL A 293 -11.07 3.97 7.89
CA VAL A 293 -12.21 3.98 6.96
C VAL A 293 -12.18 5.23 6.09
N GLY A 294 -12.22 6.42 6.68
CA GLY A 294 -12.37 7.67 5.93
C GLY A 294 -11.20 7.97 4.98
N ASN A 295 -9.97 7.87 5.49
CA ASN A 295 -8.76 8.14 4.72
C ASN A 295 -8.55 7.06 3.64
N PRO A 296 -8.64 5.75 3.93
CA PRO A 296 -8.53 4.71 2.89
C PRO A 296 -9.59 4.87 1.78
N GLN A 297 -10.83 5.22 2.12
CA GLN A 297 -11.88 5.46 1.13
C GLN A 297 -11.52 6.59 0.15
N ARG A 298 -10.93 7.68 0.64
CA ARG A 298 -10.49 8.80 -0.19
C ARG A 298 -9.22 8.46 -0.96
N ALA A 299 -8.23 7.89 -0.28
CA ALA A 299 -6.93 7.56 -0.85
C ALA A 299 -7.05 6.57 -2.01
N PHE A 300 -7.90 5.55 -1.89
CA PHE A 300 -8.03 4.49 -2.90
C PHE A 300 -9.18 4.68 -3.89
N SER A 301 -9.84 5.85 -3.86
CA SER A 301 -10.88 6.22 -4.82
C SER A 301 -10.28 6.64 -6.16
N ILE A 302 -10.72 5.99 -7.25
CA ILE A 302 -10.34 6.36 -8.61
C ILE A 302 -11.05 7.66 -8.99
N ARG A 303 -10.24 8.66 -9.34
CA ARG A 303 -10.70 9.99 -9.76
C ARG A 303 -11.33 9.90 -11.14
N LYS A 304 -12.42 10.63 -11.38
CA LYS A 304 -12.96 10.70 -12.74
C LYS A 304 -12.08 11.61 -13.57
N ALA A 305 -11.81 11.22 -14.81
CA ALA A 305 -11.24 12.12 -15.81
C ALA A 305 -12.19 13.31 -15.99
N GLY A 306 -11.82 14.47 -15.43
CA GLY A 306 -12.66 15.67 -15.39
C GLY A 306 -12.73 16.39 -14.04
N ASP A 307 -12.32 15.77 -12.93
CA ASP A 307 -12.27 16.44 -11.61
C ASP A 307 -10.99 17.31 -11.43
N LEU A 308 -10.24 17.58 -12.50
CA LEU A 308 -9.18 18.60 -12.54
C LEU A 308 -9.81 20.00 -12.75
N SER A 309 -10.60 20.43 -11.77
CA SER A 309 -11.09 21.80 -11.59
C SER A 309 -11.53 21.89 -10.12
N VAL A 310 -10.94 22.72 -9.27
CA VAL A 310 -10.65 24.17 -9.38
C VAL A 310 -9.40 24.49 -8.58
#